data_AF-A0AAQ3WT60-F1
#
_entry.id   AF-A0AAQ3WT60-F1
#
_cell.length_a   1.000
_cell.length_b   1.000
_cell.length_c   1.000
_cell.angle_alpha   90.00
_cell.angle_beta   90.00
_cell.angle_gamma   90.00
#
_symmetry.space_group_name_H-M   'P 1'
#
loop_
_entity.id
_entity.type
_entity.pdbx_description
1 polymer ?
#
loop_
_entity_poly.entity_id
_entity_poly.type
_entity_poly.pdbx_seq_one_letter_code
_entity_poly.pdbx_strand_id
1 'polypeptide(L)'
;MISSLQMGFIPSSIILKCLRMWKKFDCVPRLHVGMKLSTIIFLDPIHIEKISRKCGIDDGLIVIEVSEGSVAEELGIKAGDIIKRWNRKKISTTVELENLLLCLCEKHLDKKNVMGSNLDLLIDIFHVRKRSNDTIKLTVCVSNDVEKVVEGTYAVTKDNIRGHDDHKVHGEEASHGINDEEDGDTKKCTFSEGD
;
A
#
# COMPACT_ATOMS: atom_id res chain seq x y z
N MET A 1 21.12 -3.81 12.94
CA MET A 1 19.99 -3.53 12.03
C MET A 1 20.52 -3.63 10.62
N ILE A 2 20.27 -4.76 9.95
CA ILE A 2 20.61 -4.90 8.53
C ILE A 2 19.49 -4.15 7.80
N SER A 3 19.78 -2.94 7.32
CA SER A 3 18.93 -2.29 6.32
C SER A 3 18.84 -3.25 5.14
N SER A 4 17.70 -3.93 4.99
CA SER A 4 17.40 -4.74 3.83
C SER A 4 17.50 -3.82 2.61
N LEU A 5 18.63 -3.86 1.92
CA LEU A 5 18.78 -3.33 0.58
C LEU A 5 17.80 -4.14 -0.28
N GLN A 6 16.56 -3.67 -0.35
CA GLN A 6 15.59 -4.17 -1.30
C GLN A 6 16.14 -3.75 -2.67
N MET A 7 16.97 -4.61 -3.25
CA MET A 7 17.58 -4.40 -4.55
C MET A 7 16.43 -4.22 -5.53
N GLY A 8 16.22 -2.98 -5.99
CA GLY A 8 15.15 -2.66 -6.91
C GLY A 8 15.34 -3.46 -8.19
N PHE A 9 14.49 -4.47 -8.40
CA PHE A 9 14.45 -5.20 -9.65
C PHE A 9 13.58 -4.44 -10.64
N ILE A 10 14.13 -4.04 -11.77
CA ILE A 10 13.38 -3.43 -12.87
C ILE A 10 13.10 -4.52 -13.91
N PRO A 11 11.83 -4.92 -14.13
CA PRO A 11 11.50 -5.93 -15.12
C PRO A 11 11.92 -5.55 -16.53
N SER A 12 12.36 -6.53 -17.33
CA SER A 12 12.79 -6.30 -18.72
C SER A 12 11.69 -5.66 -19.57
N SER A 13 10.41 -5.95 -19.29
CA SER A 13 9.26 -5.33 -19.95
C SER A 13 9.26 -3.80 -19.79
N ILE A 14 9.56 -3.31 -18.59
CA ILE A 14 9.65 -1.88 -18.29
C ILE A 14 10.85 -1.27 -19.02
N ILE A 15 12.03 -1.88 -18.92
CA ILE A 15 13.26 -1.40 -19.59
C ILE A 15 13.04 -1.27 -21.10
N LEU A 16 12.50 -2.31 -21.73
CA LEU A 16 12.24 -2.33 -23.17
C LEU A 16 11.22 -1.26 -23.57
N LYS A 17 10.20 -1.01 -22.75
CA LYS A 17 9.22 0.03 -23.00
C LYS A 17 9.83 1.42 -22.90
N CYS A 18 10.61 1.69 -21.84
CA CYS A 18 11.33 2.94 -21.66
C CYS A 18 12.29 3.22 -22.82
N LEU A 19 13.08 2.22 -23.26
CA LEU A 19 14.00 2.38 -24.38
C LEU A 19 13.26 2.70 -25.69
N ARG A 20 12.10 2.08 -25.92
CA ARG A 20 11.25 2.36 -27.09
C ARG A 20 10.71 3.80 -27.05
N MET A 21 10.24 4.25 -25.89
CA MET A 21 9.72 5.60 -25.72
C MET A 21 10.83 6.65 -25.89
N TRP A 22 12.00 6.43 -25.29
CA TRP A 22 13.16 7.30 -25.48
C TRP A 22 13.53 7.46 -26.95
N LYS A 23 13.64 6.36 -27.70
CA LYS A 23 13.95 6.41 -29.14
C LYS A 23 12.90 7.14 -29.97
N LYS A 24 11.64 7.15 -29.53
CA LYS A 24 10.50 7.66 -30.29
C LYS A 24 10.12 9.10 -29.94
N PHE A 25 10.25 9.48 -28.67
CA PHE A 25 9.79 10.75 -28.13
C PHE A 25 10.90 11.56 -27.45
N ASP A 26 12.14 11.08 -27.48
CA ASP A 26 13.31 11.66 -26.79
C ASP A 26 13.11 11.82 -25.26
N CYS A 27 12.19 11.03 -24.70
CA CYS A 27 11.86 11.03 -23.28
C CYS A 27 11.10 9.76 -22.87
N VAL A 28 10.96 9.55 -21.56
CA VAL A 28 10.09 8.53 -20.97
C VAL A 28 9.02 9.25 -20.13
N PRO A 29 7.85 9.56 -20.72
CA PRO A 29 6.76 10.23 -20.01
C PRO A 29 6.19 9.36 -18.89
N ARG A 30 5.74 10.00 -17.82
CA ARG A 30 5.20 9.40 -16.60
C ARG A 30 3.84 10.01 -16.30
N LEU A 31 2.90 9.19 -15.87
CA LEU A 31 1.63 9.67 -15.30
C LEU A 31 1.86 9.88 -13.81
N HIS A 32 1.63 11.10 -13.34
CA HIS A 32 1.74 11.41 -11.91
C HIS A 32 0.40 11.12 -11.23
N VAL A 33 0.35 10.09 -10.39
CA VAL A 33 -0.88 9.53 -9.82
C VAL A 33 -1.19 10.11 -8.43
N GLY A 34 -0.19 10.65 -7.75
CA GLY A 34 -0.30 11.21 -6.41
C GLY A 34 -0.46 10.16 -5.30
N MET A 35 -0.07 8.91 -5.56
CA MET A 35 -0.22 7.81 -4.61
C MET A 35 0.98 6.87 -4.63
N LYS A 36 1.35 6.38 -3.45
CA LYS A 36 2.28 5.26 -3.30
C LYS A 36 1.48 3.99 -3.07
N LEU A 37 1.74 2.97 -3.87
CA LEU A 37 1.02 1.71 -3.85
C LEU A 37 1.95 0.55 -3.51
N SER A 38 1.42 -0.43 -2.78
CA SER A 38 2.09 -1.71 -2.57
C SER A 38 1.22 -2.85 -3.06
N THR A 39 1.87 -3.93 -3.48
CA THR A 39 1.20 -5.13 -3.95
C THR A 39 0.75 -5.98 -2.76
N ILE A 40 -0.53 -6.30 -2.65
CA ILE A 40 -1.08 -7.05 -1.50
C ILE A 40 -0.40 -8.40 -1.33
N ILE A 41 -0.20 -9.14 -2.44
CA ILE A 41 0.40 -10.48 -2.41
C ILE A 41 1.88 -10.49 -1.97
N PHE A 42 2.53 -9.33 -1.86
CA PHE A 42 3.91 -9.18 -1.39
C PHE A 42 4.02 -8.60 0.02
N LEU A 43 2.88 -8.39 0.70
CA LEU A 43 2.88 -8.03 2.11
C LEU A 43 3.20 -9.25 2.99
N ASP A 44 3.52 -9.00 4.26
CA ASP A 44 3.66 -10.08 5.24
C ASP A 44 2.35 -10.90 5.34
N PRO A 45 2.42 -12.22 5.54
CA PRO A 45 1.24 -13.08 5.62
C PRO A 45 0.18 -12.60 6.62
N ILE A 46 0.61 -12.03 7.75
CA ILE A 46 -0.29 -11.45 8.78
C ILE A 46 -1.14 -10.31 8.20
N HIS A 47 -0.53 -9.45 7.36
CA HIS A 47 -1.25 -8.36 6.72
C HIS A 47 -2.20 -8.86 5.63
N ILE A 48 -1.77 -9.83 4.81
CA ILE A 48 -2.62 -10.46 3.80
C ILE A 48 -3.85 -11.08 4.45
N GLU A 49 -3.65 -11.89 5.49
CA GLU A 49 -4.73 -12.58 6.19
C GLU A 49 -5.71 -11.59 6.84
N LYS A 50 -5.19 -10.50 7.43
CA LYS A 50 -6.02 -9.43 8.01
C LYS A 50 -6.87 -8.73 6.95
N ILE A 51 -6.31 -8.44 5.77
CA ILE A 51 -7.05 -7.83 4.66
C ILE A 51 -8.13 -8.80 4.16
N SER A 52 -7.76 -10.06 3.92
CA SER A 52 -8.69 -11.11 3.47
C SER A 52 -9.86 -11.28 4.44
N ARG A 53 -9.60 -11.47 5.74
CA ARG A 53 -10.65 -11.65 6.75
C ARG A 53 -11.56 -10.43 6.93
N LYS A 54 -11.01 -9.22 6.83
CA LYS A 54 -11.78 -7.99 7.08
C LYS A 54 -12.50 -7.46 5.83
N CYS A 55 -11.94 -7.68 4.65
CA CYS A 55 -12.37 -7.05 3.40
C CYS A 55 -12.86 -8.05 2.34
N GLY A 56 -12.54 -9.35 2.49
CA GLY A 56 -12.81 -10.36 1.46
C GLY A 56 -11.99 -10.12 0.18
N ILE A 57 -10.77 -9.62 0.32
CA ILE A 57 -9.89 -9.26 -0.79
C ILE A 57 -8.53 -9.92 -0.58
N ASP A 58 -8.08 -10.68 -1.57
CA ASP A 58 -6.83 -11.44 -1.50
C ASP A 58 -5.75 -10.89 -2.46
N ASP A 59 -6.14 -10.02 -3.39
CA ASP A 59 -5.23 -9.42 -4.37
C ASP A 59 -5.59 -7.99 -4.75
N GLY A 60 -4.65 -7.30 -5.40
CA GLY A 60 -4.75 -5.89 -5.74
C GLY A 60 -3.61 -5.06 -5.15
N LEU A 61 -3.80 -3.76 -5.18
CA LEU A 61 -2.83 -2.79 -4.68
C LEU A 61 -3.40 -2.06 -3.46
N ILE A 62 -2.64 -2.01 -2.37
CA ILE A 62 -2.97 -1.20 -1.20
C ILE A 62 -2.34 0.19 -1.34
N VAL A 63 -3.11 1.23 -1.01
CA VAL A 63 -2.61 2.60 -0.92
C VAL A 63 -1.81 2.75 0.36
N ILE A 64 -0.51 3.02 0.21
CA ILE A 64 0.41 3.23 1.33
C ILE A 64 0.40 4.70 1.75
N GLU A 65 0.54 5.58 0.78
CA GLU A 65 0.56 7.03 0.98
C GLU A 65 -0.23 7.71 -0.14
N VAL A 66 -0.80 8.87 0.17
CA VAL A 66 -1.44 9.76 -0.81
C VAL A 66 -0.77 11.12 -0.65
N SER A 67 -0.30 11.70 -1.76
CA SER A 67 0.35 13.01 -1.75
C SER A 67 -0.65 14.09 -1.35
N GLU A 68 -0.22 15.00 -0.48
CA GLU A 68 -1.00 16.19 -0.11
C GLU A 68 -1.26 17.08 -1.34
N GLY A 69 -2.48 17.60 -1.45
CA GLY A 69 -2.91 18.45 -2.57
C GLY A 69 -3.01 17.73 -3.92
N SER A 70 -2.95 16.40 -3.93
CA SER A 70 -3.14 15.62 -5.16
C SER A 70 -4.62 15.41 -5.49
N VAL A 71 -4.91 15.16 -6.76
CA VAL A 71 -6.26 14.77 -7.22
C VAL A 71 -6.76 13.53 -6.50
N ALA A 72 -5.87 12.59 -6.14
CA ALA A 72 -6.23 11.42 -5.35
C ALA A 72 -6.74 11.80 -3.95
N GLU A 73 -6.10 12.76 -3.28
CA GLU A 73 -6.56 13.27 -1.99
C GLU A 73 -7.90 13.99 -2.11
N GLU A 74 -8.07 14.85 -3.11
CA GLU A 74 -9.31 15.60 -3.37
C GLU A 74 -10.50 14.66 -3.60
N LEU A 75 -10.25 13.53 -4.27
CA LEU A 75 -11.25 12.48 -4.50
C LEU A 75 -11.49 11.59 -3.26
N GLY A 76 -10.87 11.92 -2.13
CA GLY A 76 -11.07 11.25 -0.85
C GLY A 76 -10.40 9.88 -0.74
N ILE A 77 -9.47 9.56 -1.65
CA ILE A 77 -8.62 8.36 -1.52
C ILE A 77 -7.68 8.56 -0.34
N LYS A 78 -7.48 7.51 0.44
CA LYS A 78 -6.60 7.57 1.60
C LYS A 78 -5.76 6.31 1.74
N ALA A 79 -4.69 6.42 2.53
CA ALA A 79 -3.90 5.28 2.97
C ALA A 79 -4.81 4.18 3.57
N GLY A 80 -4.51 2.93 3.20
CA GLY A 80 -5.25 1.73 3.54
C GLY A 80 -6.35 1.35 2.54
N ASP A 81 -6.78 2.23 1.64
CA ASP A 81 -7.74 1.85 0.59
C ASP A 81 -7.11 0.86 -0.40
N ILE A 82 -7.94 0.06 -1.07
CA ILE A 82 -7.47 -1.02 -1.96
C ILE A 82 -7.94 -0.78 -3.39
N ILE A 83 -7.00 -0.64 -4.32
CA ILE A 83 -7.24 -0.53 -5.75
C ILE A 83 -7.26 -1.93 -6.37
N LYS A 84 -8.35 -2.24 -7.08
CA LYS A 84 -8.55 -3.54 -7.75
C LYS A 84 -8.38 -3.47 -9.26
N ARG A 85 -8.80 -2.36 -9.86
CA ARG A 85 -8.76 -2.19 -11.32
C ARG A 85 -8.36 -0.77 -11.70
N TRP A 86 -7.72 -0.69 -12.85
CA TRP A 86 -7.35 0.56 -13.50
C TRP A 86 -7.74 0.49 -14.97
N ASN A 87 -8.51 1.47 -15.45
CA ASN A 87 -9.07 1.51 -16.79
C ASN A 87 -9.70 0.17 -17.20
N ARG A 88 -10.58 -0.37 -16.33
CA ARG A 88 -11.29 -1.65 -16.48
C ARG A 88 -10.39 -2.90 -16.48
N LYS A 89 -9.07 -2.75 -16.40
CA LYS A 89 -8.11 -3.85 -16.29
C LYS A 89 -7.88 -4.19 -14.83
N LYS A 90 -7.97 -5.47 -14.47
CA LYS A 90 -7.55 -5.96 -13.15
C LYS A 90 -6.03 -5.80 -13.02
N ILE A 91 -5.59 -5.24 -11.90
CA ILE A 91 -4.18 -5.02 -11.59
C ILE A 91 -3.92 -5.61 -10.22
N SER A 92 -3.03 -6.59 -10.17
CA SER A 92 -2.66 -7.31 -8.95
C SER A 92 -1.24 -6.95 -8.49
N THR A 93 -0.40 -6.37 -9.36
CA THR A 93 0.98 -5.98 -9.02
C THR A 93 1.35 -4.57 -9.49
N THR A 94 2.32 -3.95 -8.83
CA THR A 94 2.85 -2.62 -9.24
C THR A 94 3.52 -2.66 -10.62
N VAL A 95 4.11 -3.80 -11.01
CA VAL A 95 4.69 -3.98 -12.35
C VAL A 95 3.61 -3.97 -13.43
N GLU A 96 2.45 -4.60 -13.18
CA GLU A 96 1.32 -4.56 -14.11
C GLU A 96 0.77 -3.15 -14.27
N LEU A 97 0.71 -2.40 -13.16
CA LEU A 97 0.34 -1.01 -13.18
C LEU A 97 1.32 -0.19 -14.03
N GLU A 98 2.62 -0.26 -13.74
CA GLU A 98 3.63 0.52 -14.47
C GLU A 98 3.57 0.24 -15.98
N ASN A 99 3.44 -1.01 -16.37
CA ASN A 99 3.24 -1.39 -17.77
C ASN A 99 1.98 -0.76 -18.36
N LEU A 100 0.87 -0.74 -17.62
CA LEU A 100 -0.37 -0.09 -18.06
C LEU A 100 -0.18 1.41 -18.25
N LEU A 101 0.41 2.11 -17.27
CA LEU A 101 0.64 3.56 -17.32
C LEU A 101 1.55 3.94 -18.49
N LEU A 102 2.66 3.22 -18.69
CA LEU A 102 3.55 3.43 -19.84
C LEU A 102 2.84 3.19 -21.18
N CYS A 103 1.96 2.18 -21.26
CA CYS A 103 1.15 1.95 -22.45
C CYS A 103 0.15 3.08 -22.71
N LEU A 104 -0.42 3.68 -21.66
CA LEU A 104 -1.33 4.83 -21.80
C LEU A 104 -0.57 6.07 -22.27
N CYS A 105 0.61 6.35 -21.70
CA CYS A 105 1.52 7.41 -22.16
C CYS A 105 1.83 7.29 -23.65
N GLU A 106 2.28 6.12 -24.09
CA GLU A 106 2.69 5.89 -25.48
C GLU A 106 1.53 6.14 -26.45
N LYS A 107 0.35 5.57 -26.16
CA LYS A 107 -0.87 5.77 -26.96
C LYS A 107 -1.31 7.23 -26.99
N HIS A 108 -1.05 7.97 -25.92
CA HIS A 108 -1.40 9.36 -25.80
C HIS A 108 -0.47 10.26 -26.65
N LEU A 109 0.85 10.03 -26.58
CA LEU A 109 1.82 10.76 -27.39
C LEU A 109 1.74 10.41 -28.88
N ASP A 110 1.36 9.17 -29.23
CA ASP A 110 1.15 8.76 -30.63
C ASP A 110 0.04 9.55 -31.33
N LYS A 111 -0.90 10.09 -30.57
CA LYS A 111 -1.97 10.95 -31.09
C LYS A 111 -1.52 12.41 -31.31
N LYS A 112 -0.21 12.71 -31.20
CA LYS A 112 0.40 14.06 -31.26
C LYS A 112 -0.12 15.04 -30.19
N ASN A 113 -0.65 14.52 -29.09
CA ASN A 113 -1.05 15.37 -27.98
C ASN A 113 0.19 15.99 -27.31
N VAL A 114 0.02 17.21 -26.78
CA VAL A 114 1.08 17.99 -26.16
C VAL A 114 1.42 17.42 -24.78
N MET A 115 2.71 17.47 -24.43
CA MET A 115 3.19 17.14 -23.09
C MET A 115 2.53 18.04 -22.03
N GLY A 116 2.17 17.50 -20.87
CA GLY A 116 1.42 18.24 -19.83
C GLY A 116 -0.11 18.18 -19.96
N SER A 117 -0.64 17.47 -20.95
CA SER A 117 -2.07 17.17 -21.02
C SER A 117 -2.52 16.17 -19.96
N ASN A 118 -3.80 16.17 -19.66
CA ASN A 118 -4.40 15.27 -18.69
C ASN A 118 -4.98 13.99 -19.32
N LEU A 119 -4.88 12.86 -18.60
CA LEU A 119 -5.63 11.63 -18.87
C LEU A 119 -6.58 11.35 -17.71
N ASP A 120 -7.81 10.96 -18.04
CA ASP A 120 -8.76 10.43 -17.08
C ASP A 120 -8.55 8.90 -16.94
N LEU A 121 -8.23 8.46 -15.74
CA LEU A 121 -8.11 7.05 -15.37
C LEU A 121 -9.30 6.62 -14.53
N LEU A 122 -10.00 5.55 -14.92
CA LEU A 122 -11.03 4.94 -14.08
C LEU A 122 -10.40 3.95 -13.12
N ILE A 123 -10.65 4.11 -11.82
CA ILE A 123 -10.10 3.30 -10.75
C ILE A 123 -11.23 2.64 -9.99
N ASP A 124 -11.22 1.30 -9.93
CA ASP A 124 -12.14 0.58 -9.04
C ASP A 124 -11.44 0.39 -7.70
N ILE A 125 -11.97 1.04 -6.68
CA ILE A 125 -11.39 1.13 -5.34
C ILE A 125 -12.34 0.53 -4.31
N PHE A 126 -11.78 -0.09 -3.28
CA PHE A 126 -12.48 -0.49 -2.08
C PHE A 126 -12.02 0.38 -0.91
N HIS A 127 -12.94 1.19 -0.39
CA HIS A 127 -12.67 2.03 0.77
C HIS A 127 -12.78 1.18 2.04
N VAL A 128 -11.65 0.86 2.65
CA VAL A 128 -11.59 -0.08 3.78
C VAL A 128 -12.37 0.45 4.99
N ARG A 129 -12.32 1.77 5.22
CA ARG A 129 -13.04 2.42 6.32
C ARG A 129 -14.56 2.43 6.15
N LYS A 130 -15.03 2.65 4.91
CA LYS A 130 -16.47 2.71 4.59
C LYS A 130 -17.05 1.33 4.27
N ARG A 131 -16.20 0.31 4.07
CA ARG A 131 -16.54 -1.02 3.58
C ARG A 131 -17.40 -0.98 2.32
N SER A 132 -17.03 -0.10 1.39
CA SER A 132 -17.76 0.13 0.15
C SER A 132 -16.84 0.08 -1.06
N ASN A 133 -17.40 -0.28 -2.20
CA ASN A 133 -16.73 -0.17 -3.49
C ASN A 133 -17.11 1.16 -4.14
N ASP A 134 -16.18 1.74 -4.88
CA ASP A 134 -16.42 2.93 -5.69
C ASP A 134 -15.63 2.84 -7.01
N THR A 135 -16.07 3.61 -8.00
CA THR A 135 -15.36 3.80 -9.27
C THR A 135 -15.05 5.29 -9.44
N ILE A 136 -13.78 5.63 -9.28
CA ILE A 136 -13.30 7.00 -9.27
C ILE A 136 -12.66 7.34 -10.61
N LYS A 137 -12.93 8.53 -11.15
CA LYS A 137 -12.24 9.08 -12.31
C LYS A 137 -11.08 9.97 -11.86
N LEU A 138 -9.88 9.44 -11.87
CA LEU A 138 -8.64 10.14 -11.50
C LEU A 138 -8.04 10.82 -12.74
N THR A 139 -8.07 12.14 -12.76
CA THR A 139 -7.42 12.94 -13.81
C THR A 139 -5.95 13.15 -13.45
N VAL A 140 -5.03 12.68 -14.31
CA VAL A 140 -3.58 12.72 -14.09
C VAL A 140 -2.86 13.41 -15.23
N CYS A 141 -1.79 14.15 -14.95
CA CYS A 141 -0.98 14.79 -15.98
C CYS A 141 0.09 13.84 -16.53
N VAL A 142 0.40 13.98 -17.82
CA VAL A 142 1.57 13.35 -18.45
C VAL A 142 2.76 14.30 -18.32
N SER A 143 3.77 13.91 -17.57
CA SER A 143 4.97 14.72 -17.36
C SER A 143 6.26 13.92 -17.60
N ASN A 144 7.33 14.61 -17.97
CA ASN A 144 8.69 14.07 -17.99
C ASN A 144 9.41 14.25 -16.65
N ASP A 145 8.80 14.96 -15.72
CA ASP A 145 9.39 15.27 -14.43
C ASP A 145 9.30 14.08 -13.46
N VAL A 146 10.15 14.13 -12.44
CA VAL A 146 10.09 13.21 -11.31
C VAL A 146 8.89 13.59 -10.45
N GLU A 147 7.98 12.66 -10.25
CA GLU A 147 6.91 12.82 -9.26
C GLU A 147 7.50 12.77 -7.86
N LYS A 148 7.18 13.76 -7.03
CA LYS A 148 7.51 13.75 -5.60
C LYS A 148 6.24 13.49 -4.82
N VAL A 149 6.15 12.33 -4.16
CA VAL A 149 5.12 12.06 -3.16
C VAL A 149 5.56 12.77 -1.88
N VAL A 150 4.86 13.86 -1.52
CA VAL A 150 5.11 14.62 -0.29
C VAL A 150 4.20 14.05 0.79
N GLU A 151 4.79 13.58 1.88
CA GLU A 151 4.05 13.14 3.06
C GLU A 151 3.42 14.36 3.73
N GLY A 152 2.08 14.39 3.82
CA GLY A 152 1.39 15.49 4.46
C GLY A 152 1.72 15.54 5.96
N THR A 153 2.28 16.65 6.43
CA THR A 153 2.56 16.86 7.86
C THR A 153 1.32 17.46 8.54
N TYR A 154 0.26 16.67 8.66
CA TYR A 154 -0.86 17.08 9.50
C TYR A 154 -0.46 16.94 10.97
N ALA A 155 -0.51 18.04 11.73
CA ALA A 155 -0.48 17.97 13.17
C ALA A 155 -1.70 17.17 13.64
N VAL A 156 -1.47 15.92 14.08
CA VAL A 156 -2.48 15.14 14.78
C VAL A 156 -2.70 15.83 16.14
N THR A 157 -3.62 16.79 16.20
CA THR A 157 -4.11 17.27 17.50
C THR A 157 -4.86 16.11 18.15
N LYS A 158 -4.62 15.91 19.46
CA LYS A 158 -5.12 14.78 20.25
C LYS A 158 -6.65 14.69 20.35
N ASP A 159 -7.38 15.61 19.71
CA ASP A 159 -8.83 15.76 19.85
C ASP A 159 -9.65 14.78 18.98
N ASN A 160 -9.02 14.09 18.01
CA ASN A 160 -9.73 13.13 17.13
C ASN A 160 -9.70 11.67 17.62
N ILE A 161 -9.21 11.41 18.84
CA ILE A 161 -9.26 10.08 19.48
C ILE A 161 -10.16 10.15 20.72
N ARG A 162 -11.44 10.47 20.55
CA ARG A 162 -12.48 10.08 21.52
C ARG A 162 -13.58 9.34 20.79
N GLY A 163 -13.33 8.06 20.55
CA GLY A 163 -14.34 7.05 20.31
C GLY A 163 -14.15 5.97 21.37
N HIS A 164 -15.19 5.77 22.18
CA HIS A 164 -15.31 4.86 23.32
C HIS A 164 -14.52 3.54 23.20
N ASP A 165 -13.77 3.23 24.26
CA ASP A 165 -13.68 1.87 24.81
C ASP A 165 -13.54 1.98 26.33
N ASP A 166 -14.67 1.79 27.03
CA ASP A 166 -14.70 1.51 28.45
C ASP A 166 -14.30 0.05 28.67
N HIS A 167 -13.09 -0.18 29.17
CA HIS A 167 -12.84 -1.30 30.07
C HIS A 167 -11.77 -0.91 31.10
N LYS A 168 -12.28 -0.41 32.23
CA LYS A 168 -11.52 -0.17 33.45
C LYS A 168 -11.27 -1.52 34.14
N VAL A 169 -10.00 -1.92 34.25
CA VAL A 169 -9.57 -2.90 35.27
C VAL A 169 -8.52 -2.20 36.12
N HIS A 170 -8.91 -1.90 37.36
CA HIS A 170 -8.02 -1.44 38.41
C HIS A 170 -7.10 -2.59 38.83
N GLY A 171 -5.79 -2.38 38.75
CA GLY A 171 -4.84 -3.13 39.55
C GLY A 171 -4.62 -2.37 40.85
N GLU A 172 -5.03 -2.96 41.98
CA GLU A 172 -4.54 -2.61 43.30
C GLU A 172 -3.49 -3.64 43.71
N GLU A 173 -2.30 -3.16 44.04
CA GLU A 173 -1.25 -3.91 44.71
C GLU A 173 -1.64 -4.16 46.17
N ALA A 174 -1.36 -5.36 46.67
CA ALA A 174 -1.25 -5.60 48.11
C ALA A 174 -0.02 -6.49 48.38
N SER A 175 0.90 -5.92 49.14
CA SER A 175 2.05 -6.55 49.79
C SER A 175 1.63 -7.52 50.90
N HIS A 176 2.30 -8.67 51.04
CA HIS A 176 2.88 -9.19 52.30
C HIS A 176 3.63 -10.51 52.03
N GLY A 177 4.86 -10.59 52.53
CA GLY A 177 5.69 -11.81 52.48
C GLY A 177 5.38 -12.79 53.62
N ILE A 178 6.00 -13.96 53.55
CA ILE A 178 6.50 -14.83 54.64
C ILE A 178 7.49 -15.82 54.00
N ASN A 179 8.51 -16.17 54.77
CA ASN A 179 9.69 -16.98 54.46
C ASN A 179 9.42 -18.51 54.49
N ASP A 180 10.53 -19.24 54.32
CA ASP A 180 10.85 -20.62 54.76
C ASP A 180 10.76 -21.66 53.61
N GLU A 181 11.86 -22.15 53.02
CA GLU A 181 12.94 -23.03 53.52
C GLU A 181 12.61 -24.54 53.30
N GLU A 182 13.66 -25.30 52.92
CA GLU A 182 13.74 -26.76 52.66
C GLU A 182 13.03 -27.31 51.40
N ASP A 183 13.45 -28.40 50.75
CA ASP A 183 14.65 -29.24 50.65
C ASP A 183 14.30 -30.26 49.53
N GLY A 184 15.29 -30.88 48.92
CA GLY A 184 15.13 -32.28 48.52
C GLY A 184 14.59 -32.63 47.12
N ASP A 185 15.53 -33.13 46.32
CA ASP A 185 15.41 -34.39 45.57
C ASP A 185 14.93 -34.38 44.10
N THR A 186 15.96 -34.50 43.25
CA THR A 186 16.08 -35.34 42.04
C THR A 186 14.85 -36.09 41.51
N LYS A 187 14.58 -35.95 40.20
CA LYS A 187 14.36 -37.09 39.29
C LYS A 187 14.40 -36.69 37.80
N LYS A 188 15.23 -37.43 37.05
CA LYS A 188 15.22 -37.57 35.59
C LYS A 188 13.92 -38.25 35.11
N CYS A 189 13.60 -38.03 33.83
CA CYS A 189 13.11 -38.98 32.80
C CYS A 189 12.19 -38.23 31.82
N THR A 190 12.66 -37.89 30.61
CA THR A 190 12.44 -38.63 29.34
C THR A 190 10.98 -39.01 29.08
N PHE A 191 10.40 -38.47 28.02
CA PHE A 191 9.21 -39.03 27.39
C PHE A 191 9.37 -39.10 25.87
N SER A 192 8.94 -40.26 25.39
CA SER A 192 8.98 -40.88 24.07
C SER A 192 7.90 -40.35 23.11
N GLU A 193 8.20 -40.40 21.82
CA GLU A 193 7.23 -40.38 20.72
C GLU A 193 6.55 -41.75 20.57
N GLY A 194 5.26 -41.72 20.25
CA GLY A 194 4.41 -42.80 19.75
C GLY A 194 3.21 -42.13 19.08
N ASP A 195 2.55 -42.66 18.05
CA ASP A 195 2.75 -43.85 17.20
C ASP A 195 2.51 -43.41 15.73
#